data_AF-A0A357GUS7-F1
#
_entry.id   AF-A0A357GUS7-F1
#
_cell.length_a   1.000
_cell.length_b   1.000
_cell.length_c   1.000
_cell.angle_alpha   90.00
_cell.angle_beta   90.00
_cell.angle_gamma   90.00
#
_symmetry.space_group_name_H-M   'P 1'
#
loop_
_entity.id
_entity.type
_entity.pdbx_description
1 polymer ?
#
loop_
_entity_poly.entity_id
_entity_poly.type
_entity_poly.pdbx_seq_one_letter_code
_entity_poly.pdbx_strand_id
1 'polypeptide(L)'
;MKKYKRMTALSLEELTAIVNGGINGEGCEGVIAPMCGGCGCFRSSTVPIGQAVNEIGIIFVEEGDKKAEKILANLIATDSFMAPGAYFYLIQKRDAVSSETESLLKQFEEDPKNQMHVENIREKLAESAEETA
;
A
#
# COMPACT_ATOMS: atom_id res chain seq x y z
N MET A 1 10.26 -0.83 -17.10
CA MET A 1 9.17 -0.86 -16.09
C MET A 1 7.90 -1.34 -16.76
N LYS A 2 7.23 -2.36 -16.20
CA LYS A 2 5.88 -2.76 -16.62
C LYS A 2 4.91 -1.65 -16.18
N LYS A 3 4.05 -1.17 -17.09
CA LYS A 3 3.03 -0.16 -16.73
C LYS A 3 1.92 -0.82 -15.92
N TYR A 4 1.77 -0.42 -14.66
CA TYR A 4 0.65 -0.90 -13.84
C TYR A 4 -0.66 -0.21 -14.24
N LYS A 5 -1.78 -0.95 -14.23
CA LYS A 5 -3.10 -0.42 -14.62
C LYS A 5 -3.97 -0.15 -13.39
N ARG A 6 -4.44 1.09 -13.27
CA ARG A 6 -5.50 1.51 -12.31
C ARG A 6 -6.72 0.59 -12.47
N MET A 7 -7.22 0.03 -11.36
CA MET A 7 -8.37 -0.89 -11.37
C MET A 7 -9.72 -0.16 -11.15
N THR A 8 -9.70 0.98 -10.45
CA THR A 8 -10.82 1.92 -10.34
C THR A 8 -10.47 3.31 -10.86
N ALA A 9 -11.49 4.18 -10.92
CA ALA A 9 -11.36 5.59 -11.22
C ALA A 9 -11.35 6.49 -9.96
N LEU A 10 -11.18 5.92 -8.76
CA LEU A 10 -11.13 6.69 -7.51
C LEU A 10 -9.93 7.66 -7.49
N SER A 11 -10.11 8.79 -6.83
CA SER A 11 -9.04 9.75 -6.55
C SER A 11 -8.11 9.27 -5.42
N LEU A 12 -6.92 9.87 -5.34
CA LEU A 12 -5.99 9.59 -4.24
C LEU A 12 -6.60 9.89 -2.85
N GLU A 13 -7.48 10.88 -2.75
CA GLU A 13 -8.18 11.24 -1.51
C GLU A 13 -9.15 10.14 -1.07
N GLU A 14 -9.99 9.63 -1.98
CA GLU A 14 -10.92 8.52 -1.70
C GLU A 14 -10.18 7.23 -1.33
N LEU A 15 -9.07 6.93 -2.03
CA LEU A 15 -8.21 5.79 -1.71
C LEU A 15 -7.55 5.93 -0.33
N THR A 16 -7.12 7.14 0.03
CA THR A 16 -6.56 7.45 1.37
C THR A 16 -7.60 7.26 2.46
N ALA A 17 -8.85 7.69 2.21
CA ALA A 17 -9.96 7.51 3.14
C ALA A 17 -10.22 6.00 3.38
N ILE A 18 -10.30 5.19 2.32
CA ILE A 18 -10.45 3.73 2.42
C ILE A 18 -9.32 3.09 3.24
N VAL A 19 -8.06 3.44 2.96
CA VAL A 19 -6.89 2.88 3.67
C VAL A 19 -6.87 3.26 5.16
N ASN A 20 -7.31 4.48 5.50
CA ASN A 20 -7.41 4.94 6.88
C ASN A 20 -8.71 4.50 7.58
N GLY A 21 -9.52 3.60 6.99
CA GLY A 21 -10.77 3.10 7.55
C GLY A 21 -11.95 4.10 7.51
N GLY A 22 -11.78 5.23 6.84
CA GLY A 22 -12.79 6.27 6.69
C GLY A 22 -13.72 6.02 5.50
N ILE A 23 -14.85 5.36 5.75
CA ILE A 23 -16.02 5.40 4.85
C ILE A 23 -17.19 6.02 5.60
N ASN A 24 -17.08 7.32 5.86
CA ASN A 24 -18.20 8.15 6.33
C ASN A 24 -19.14 8.44 5.15
N GLY A 25 -20.13 7.58 4.95
CA GLY A 25 -21.22 7.85 4.01
C GLY A 25 -22.29 6.78 4.09
N GLU A 26 -23.51 7.15 4.48
CA GLU A 26 -24.70 6.27 4.50
C GLU A 26 -25.13 5.85 5.91
N GLY A 27 -25.91 4.77 6.08
CA GLY A 27 -26.28 3.77 5.06
C GLY A 27 -25.21 2.68 4.84
N CYS A 28 -24.54 2.30 5.93
CA CYS A 28 -23.68 1.12 6.03
C CYS A 28 -24.48 -0.17 5.80
N GLU A 29 -23.91 -1.16 5.10
CA GLU A 29 -24.58 -2.41 4.74
C GLU A 29 -24.04 -3.64 5.51
N GLY A 30 -22.86 -3.53 6.14
CA GLY A 30 -22.26 -4.63 6.88
C GLY A 30 -21.24 -4.20 7.93
N VAL A 31 -21.17 -4.97 9.01
CA VAL A 31 -20.18 -4.85 10.08
C VAL A 31 -19.17 -5.99 9.94
N ILE A 32 -17.88 -5.67 9.84
CA ILE A 32 -16.83 -6.66 10.06
C ILE A 32 -16.56 -6.70 11.57
N ALA A 33 -16.89 -7.83 12.21
CA ALA A 33 -16.62 -8.09 13.61
C ALA A 33 -16.02 -9.51 13.78
N PRO A 34 -15.11 -9.74 14.75
CA PRO A 34 -14.09 -8.83 15.24
C PRO A 34 -12.69 -9.48 15.25
N MET A 35 -11.67 -8.80 14.72
CA MET A 35 -10.26 -9.16 14.96
C MET A 35 -9.41 -8.04 15.54
N CYS A 36 -9.98 -6.85 15.74
CA CYS A 36 -9.31 -5.70 16.36
C CYS A 36 -10.33 -4.79 17.06
N GLY A 37 -9.87 -4.06 18.07
CA GLY A 37 -10.67 -3.12 18.86
C GLY A 37 -10.99 -1.85 18.09
N GLY A 38 -11.94 -1.92 17.16
CA GLY A 38 -12.37 -0.81 16.31
C GLY A 38 -13.12 -1.31 15.08
N CYS A 39 -14.45 -1.45 15.20
CA CYS A 39 -15.27 -1.97 14.10
C CYS A 39 -15.36 -0.96 12.94
N GLY A 40 -14.94 -1.38 11.75
CA GLY A 40 -15.15 -0.62 10.51
C GLY A 40 -16.48 -0.98 9.83
N CYS A 41 -17.20 0.03 9.34
CA CYS A 41 -18.39 -0.14 8.49
C CYS A 41 -17.96 -0.20 7.01
N PHE A 42 -18.51 -1.14 6.25
CA PHE A 42 -18.30 -1.25 4.81
C PHE A 42 -19.64 -1.39 4.07
N ARG A 43 -19.66 -1.04 2.77
CA ARG A 43 -20.80 -1.28 1.87
C ARG A 43 -20.38 -2.29 0.80
N SER A 44 -21.33 -2.96 0.16
CA SER A 44 -21.07 -3.90 -0.95
C SER A 44 -20.34 -3.26 -2.14
N SER A 45 -20.38 -1.93 -2.26
CA SER A 45 -19.70 -1.12 -3.29
C SER A 45 -18.30 -0.63 -2.90
N THR A 46 -17.77 -0.94 -1.71
CA THR A 46 -16.48 -0.39 -1.25
C THR A 46 -15.29 -1.19 -1.79
N VAL A 47 -14.31 -0.49 -2.34
CA VAL A 47 -13.04 -1.09 -2.80
C VAL A 47 -12.28 -1.70 -1.61
N PRO A 48 -11.81 -2.96 -1.69
CA PRO A 48 -11.04 -3.58 -0.62
C PRO A 48 -9.75 -2.81 -0.32
N ILE A 49 -9.35 -2.73 0.96
CA ILE A 49 -8.15 -1.98 1.39
C ILE A 49 -6.90 -2.40 0.60
N GLY A 50 -6.69 -3.70 0.34
CA GLY A 50 -5.56 -4.18 -0.47
C GLY A 50 -5.58 -3.69 -1.93
N GLN A 51 -6.76 -3.51 -2.52
CA GLN A 51 -6.88 -2.89 -3.85
C GLN A 51 -6.62 -1.38 -3.77
N ALA A 52 -7.05 -0.70 -2.70
CA ALA A 52 -6.75 0.71 -2.51
C ALA A 52 -5.24 0.96 -2.34
N VAL A 53 -4.53 0.12 -1.58
CA VAL A 53 -3.07 0.18 -1.42
C VAL A 53 -2.33 -0.08 -2.74
N ASN A 54 -2.77 -1.08 -3.53
CA ASN A 54 -2.28 -1.29 -4.90
C ASN A 54 -2.43 -0.01 -5.73
N GLU A 55 -3.63 0.57 -5.74
CA GLU A 55 -3.92 1.77 -6.52
C GLU A 55 -3.13 3.02 -6.12
N ILE A 56 -2.88 3.23 -4.82
CA ILE A 56 -1.97 4.28 -4.32
C ILE A 56 -0.53 3.98 -4.77
N GLY A 57 -0.12 2.72 -4.70
CA GLY A 57 1.16 2.23 -5.21
C GLY A 57 1.39 2.55 -6.70
N ILE A 58 0.37 2.33 -7.53
CA ILE A 58 0.39 2.66 -8.97
C ILE A 58 0.56 4.17 -9.18
N ILE A 59 -0.20 5.01 -8.47
CA ILE A 59 -0.06 6.47 -8.54
C ILE A 59 1.37 6.89 -8.17
N PHE A 60 1.94 6.32 -7.11
CA PHE A 60 3.32 6.61 -6.72
C PHE A 60 4.35 6.18 -7.79
N VAL A 61 4.24 4.96 -8.33
CA VAL A 61 5.25 4.38 -9.25
C VAL A 61 5.17 4.96 -10.66
N GLU A 62 3.97 5.20 -11.19
CA GLU A 62 3.74 5.69 -12.56
C GLU A 62 3.65 7.23 -12.64
N GLU A 63 3.00 7.88 -11.67
CA GLU A 63 2.73 9.33 -11.69
C GLU A 63 3.71 10.14 -10.81
N GLY A 64 4.38 9.49 -9.86
CA GLY A 64 5.38 10.12 -8.99
C GLY A 64 4.80 10.98 -7.86
N ASP A 65 3.52 10.83 -7.52
CA ASP A 65 2.86 11.69 -6.52
C ASP A 65 3.47 11.49 -5.12
N LYS A 66 4.04 12.56 -4.57
CA LYS A 66 4.66 12.60 -3.24
C LYS A 66 3.66 12.49 -2.07
N LYS A 67 2.36 12.68 -2.31
CA LYS A 67 1.31 12.32 -1.33
C LYS A 67 1.12 10.81 -1.27
N ALA A 68 1.13 10.12 -2.43
CA ALA A 68 1.03 8.67 -2.48
C ALA A 68 2.23 8.00 -1.77
N GLU A 69 3.45 8.52 -1.97
CA GLU A 69 4.64 8.11 -1.20
C GLU A 69 4.39 8.16 0.31
N LYS A 70 3.89 9.30 0.82
CA LYS A 70 3.64 9.50 2.26
C LYS A 70 2.59 8.56 2.83
N ILE A 71 1.54 8.25 2.07
CA ILE A 71 0.49 7.31 2.52
C ILE A 71 1.05 5.89 2.64
N LEU A 72 1.87 5.46 1.68
CA LEU A 72 2.56 4.16 1.72
C LEU A 72 3.58 4.11 2.88
N ALA A 73 4.38 5.17 3.07
CA ALA A 73 5.34 5.27 4.16
C ALA A 73 4.66 5.22 5.53
N ASN A 74 3.49 5.87 5.69
CA ASN A 74 2.71 5.83 6.92
C ASN A 74 2.18 4.42 7.25
N LEU A 75 1.91 3.57 6.26
CA LEU A 75 1.54 2.16 6.50
C LEU A 75 2.70 1.34 7.07
N ILE A 76 3.94 1.64 6.66
CA ILE A 76 5.14 1.03 7.25
C ILE A 76 5.35 1.56 8.67
N ALA A 77 5.28 2.88 8.87
CA ALA A 77 5.51 3.52 10.17
C ALA A 77 4.49 3.12 11.26
N THR A 78 3.29 2.71 10.88
CA THR A 78 2.21 2.27 11.79
C THR A 78 2.13 0.76 11.98
N ASP A 79 3.09 -0.01 11.46
CA ASP A 79 3.11 -1.48 11.46
C ASP A 79 1.80 -2.12 10.94
N SER A 80 1.23 -1.51 9.90
CA SER A 80 -0.03 -1.95 9.33
C SER A 80 0.10 -3.35 8.72
N PHE A 81 -0.97 -4.14 8.77
CA PHE A 81 -1.08 -5.40 8.02
C PHE A 81 -0.90 -5.23 6.49
N MET A 82 -0.99 -3.99 5.99
CA MET A 82 -0.72 -3.61 4.60
C MET A 82 0.72 -3.12 4.35
N ALA A 83 1.58 -3.04 5.36
CA ALA A 83 2.98 -2.61 5.23
C ALA A 83 3.80 -3.40 4.18
N PRO A 84 3.66 -4.74 4.04
CA PRO A 84 4.33 -5.47 2.96
C PRO A 84 3.89 -5.00 1.56
N GLY A 85 2.61 -4.64 1.40
CA GLY A 85 2.09 -4.07 0.16
C GLY A 85 2.66 -2.68 -0.12
N ALA A 86 2.80 -1.84 0.91
CA ALA A 86 3.44 -0.53 0.78
C ALA A 86 4.94 -0.64 0.42
N TYR A 87 5.66 -1.53 1.09
CA TYR A 87 7.08 -1.81 0.82
C TYR A 87 7.31 -2.19 -0.66
N PHE A 88 6.46 -3.05 -1.24
CA PHE A 88 6.55 -3.47 -2.65
C PHE A 88 6.55 -2.31 -3.66
N TYR A 89 5.79 -1.23 -3.43
CA TYR A 89 5.77 -0.08 -4.34
C TYR A 89 6.90 0.90 -4.05
N LEU A 90 7.20 1.15 -2.78
CA LEU A 90 8.25 2.09 -2.38
C LEU A 90 9.64 1.62 -2.82
N ILE A 91 9.94 0.32 -2.69
CA ILE A 91 11.25 -0.24 -3.05
C ILE A 91 11.56 -0.14 -4.56
N GLN A 92 10.52 -0.15 -5.42
CA GLN A 92 10.67 0.03 -6.89
C GLN A 92 11.16 1.43 -7.30
N LYS A 93 11.11 2.40 -6.38
CA LYS A 93 11.56 3.78 -6.57
C LYS A 93 12.51 4.21 -5.44
N ARG A 94 13.28 3.28 -4.86
CA ARG A 94 14.16 3.53 -3.70
C ARG A 94 15.04 4.77 -3.86
N ASP A 95 15.65 4.94 -5.04
CA ASP A 95 16.54 6.10 -5.31
C ASP A 95 15.79 7.46 -5.42
N ALA A 96 14.47 7.44 -5.43
CA ALA A 96 13.60 8.61 -5.62
C ALA A 96 12.63 8.87 -4.45
N VAL A 97 12.59 8.03 -3.42
CA VAL A 97 11.84 8.32 -2.18
C VAL A 97 12.57 9.35 -1.31
N SER A 98 11.84 9.95 -0.38
CA SER A 98 12.40 10.80 0.68
C SER A 98 13.33 10.03 1.64
N SER A 99 14.25 10.74 2.30
CA SER A 99 15.16 10.16 3.31
C SER A 99 14.43 9.58 4.52
N GLU A 100 13.26 10.13 4.88
CA GLU A 100 12.35 9.61 5.90
C GLU A 100 11.81 8.23 5.47
N THR A 101 11.31 8.13 4.24
CA THR A 101 10.80 6.87 3.68
C THR A 101 11.91 5.83 3.52
N GLU A 102 13.11 6.21 3.07
CA GLU A 102 14.27 5.30 3.02
C GLU A 102 14.67 4.78 4.41
N SER A 103 14.54 5.60 5.46
CA SER A 103 14.79 5.16 6.84
C SER A 103 13.74 4.13 7.29
N LEU A 104 12.47 4.32 6.93
CA LEU A 104 11.39 3.36 7.19
C LEU A 104 11.56 2.06 6.40
N LEU A 105 12.02 2.13 5.14
CA LEU A 105 12.34 0.93 4.35
C LEU A 105 13.44 0.10 5.02
N LYS A 106 14.51 0.72 5.52
CA LYS A 106 15.57 0.01 6.26
C LYS A 106 15.06 -0.64 7.54
N GLN A 107 14.27 0.07 8.34
CA GLN A 107 13.66 -0.50 9.55
C GLN A 107 12.76 -1.70 9.22
N PHE A 108 11.99 -1.63 8.12
CA PHE A 108 11.19 -2.75 7.64
C PHE A 108 12.05 -3.93 7.16
N GLU A 109 13.18 -3.65 6.51
CA GLU A 109 14.18 -4.64 6.04
C GLU A 109 15.02 -5.26 7.17
N GLU A 110 15.16 -4.58 8.31
CA GLU A 110 15.95 -5.05 9.47
C GLU A 110 15.10 -5.82 10.50
N ASP A 111 13.78 -5.63 10.54
CA ASP A 111 12.88 -6.33 11.46
C ASP A 111 12.79 -7.84 11.12
N PRO A 112 13.13 -8.75 12.06
CA PRO A 112 13.03 -10.19 11.84
C PRO A 112 11.65 -10.70 11.41
N LYS A 113 10.56 -10.03 11.83
CA LYS A 113 9.19 -10.45 11.48
C LYS A 113 8.87 -10.27 9.99
N ASN A 114 9.58 -9.35 9.33
CA ASN A 114 9.34 -8.96 7.95
C ASN A 114 10.21 -9.71 6.94
N GLN A 115 11.24 -10.46 7.37
CA GLN A 115 12.24 -11.07 6.47
C GLN A 115 11.60 -11.91 5.37
N MET A 116 10.67 -12.80 5.73
CA MET A 116 9.94 -13.62 4.76
C MET A 116 9.16 -12.75 3.74
N HIS A 117 8.61 -11.61 4.13
CA HIS A 117 7.96 -10.69 3.18
C HIS A 117 8.98 -9.98 2.28
N VAL A 118 10.11 -9.53 2.84
CA VAL A 118 11.19 -8.85 2.13
C VAL A 118 11.82 -9.77 1.07
N GLU A 119 12.11 -11.02 1.42
CA GLU A 119 12.63 -12.06 0.52
C GLU A 119 11.65 -12.31 -0.65
N ASN A 120 10.40 -12.70 -0.34
CA ASN A 120 9.35 -12.96 -1.33
C ASN A 120 9.09 -11.76 -2.27
N ILE A 121 9.21 -10.54 -1.78
CA ILE A 121 9.02 -9.32 -2.58
C ILE A 121 10.23 -9.08 -3.49
N ARG A 122 11.45 -9.24 -2.99
CA ARG A 122 12.68 -9.08 -3.78
C ARG A 122 12.79 -10.12 -4.88
N GLU A 123 12.46 -11.39 -4.60
CA GLU A 123 12.41 -12.47 -5.60
C GLU A 123 11.45 -12.11 -6.74
N LYS A 124 10.20 -11.76 -6.44
CA LYS A 124 9.20 -11.39 -7.46
C LYS A 124 9.57 -10.15 -8.29
N LEU A 125 10.30 -9.21 -7.69
CA LEU A 125 10.82 -8.04 -8.39
C LEU A 125 12.00 -8.41 -9.32
N ALA A 126 12.84 -9.37 -8.94
CA ALA A 126 13.90 -9.91 -9.80
C ALA A 126 13.32 -10.71 -10.98
N GLU A 127 12.40 -11.65 -10.73
CA GLU A 127 11.67 -12.39 -11.77
C GLU A 127 11.02 -11.43 -12.78
N SER A 128 10.36 -10.39 -12.28
CA SER A 128 9.69 -9.38 -13.11
C SER A 128 10.63 -8.51 -13.95
N ALA A 129 11.92 -8.45 -13.59
CA ALA A 129 12.95 -7.76 -14.35
C ALA A 129 13.55 -8.65 -15.44
N GLU A 130 13.82 -9.93 -15.14
CA GLU A 130 14.35 -10.92 -16.08
C GLU A 130 13.37 -11.19 -17.25
N GLU A 131 12.05 -11.19 -17.01
CA GLU A 131 11.03 -11.25 -18.06
C GLU A 131 11.02 -10.04 -19.03
N THR A 132 11.84 -9.00 -18.78
CA THR A 132 11.85 -7.75 -19.55
C THR A 132 13.21 -7.38 -20.15
N ALA A 133 14.18 -8.30 -20.09
CA ALA A 133 15.53 -8.17 -20.66
C ALA A 133 15.67 -8.91 -22.00
#